data_AF-U3MXI9-F1
#
_entry.id   AF-U3MXI9-F1
#
_cell.length_a   1.000
_cell.length_b   1.000
_cell.length_c   1.000
_cell.angle_alpha   90.00
_cell.angle_beta   90.00
_cell.angle_gamma   90.00
#
_symmetry.space_group_name_H-M   'P 1'
#
loop_
_entity.id
_entity.type
_entity.pdbx_description
1 polymer ?
#
loop_
_entity_poly.entity_id
_entity_poly.type
_entity_poly.pdbx_seq_one_letter_code
_entity_poly.pdbx_strand_id
1 'polypeptide(L)'
;NIASTHFARDYHMTAEIAAREDGKVLALRVKTVADHGAFDGAADPSKFPAGLFSIVTGSYDFKAAFVEVDGVHTNKPPGGVAYRCSFRVTEAAYLIERVMDVLARRLGMDPAELRMRNFIRKEQFPYRSPTGWVYDSGDYEKTLTLALERIGYEELRREQAERRARGEFMGIGISTFTEIVGAGPSHTFDILGLKMFDSAQIRVHPTGKVIARLGVRHQGQGHETTFAQIIAEELGLTVDDVLIEEGDTDTAPYGLGTYASRSTPTAGGAAALCARRIRQKARKIAAHLLEVGEDDVVWDGTAFSVQGLPGRSVTMKDVAFAAYTNVPEGLEPGLEASYYYDPPNLTFPNGAYIAVVDIDKGTG
;
A
#
# COMPACT_ATOMS: atom_id res chain seq x y z
N ASN A 1 -20.94 19.21 -4.96
CA ASN A 1 -22.04 19.19 -3.97
C ASN A 1 -21.54 18.39 -2.77
N ILE A 2 -21.14 19.06 -1.67
CA ILE A 2 -20.48 18.41 -0.51
C ILE A 2 -21.50 17.68 0.39
N ALA A 3 -22.76 18.10 0.39
CA ALA A 3 -23.77 17.64 1.35
C ALA A 3 -24.50 16.34 0.95
N SER A 4 -24.18 15.74 -0.19
CA SER A 4 -24.93 14.59 -0.74
C SER A 4 -24.07 13.54 -1.44
N THR A 5 -22.75 13.62 -1.29
CA THR A 5 -21.80 12.58 -1.71
C THR A 5 -21.24 11.86 -0.48
N HIS A 6 -20.44 10.81 -0.68
CA HIS A 6 -19.85 10.03 0.41
C HIS A 6 -19.14 10.92 1.44
N PHE A 7 -19.63 10.93 2.69
CA PHE A 7 -18.89 11.49 3.82
C PHE A 7 -17.75 10.54 4.23
N ALA A 8 -16.89 10.98 5.15
CA ALA A 8 -15.81 10.17 5.71
C ALA A 8 -15.81 10.20 7.24
N ARG A 9 -15.30 9.14 7.88
CA ARG A 9 -15.14 9.01 9.35
C ARG A 9 -16.47 8.75 10.08
N ASP A 10 -16.92 9.67 10.92
CA ASP A 10 -18.08 9.56 11.84
C ASP A 10 -18.10 8.25 12.70
N TYR A 11 -16.91 7.84 13.14
CA TYR A 11 -16.73 6.78 14.15
C TYR A 11 -16.59 7.39 15.54
N HIS A 12 -17.41 6.90 16.47
CA HIS A 12 -17.39 7.27 17.89
C HIS A 12 -16.76 6.12 18.67
N MET A 13 -15.48 6.24 18.97
CA MET A 13 -14.65 5.12 19.40
C MET A 13 -14.34 5.19 20.90
N THR A 14 -14.68 4.12 21.61
CA THR A 14 -14.27 3.88 23.00
C THR A 14 -13.15 2.84 23.01
N ALA A 15 -12.03 3.18 23.64
CA ALA A 15 -10.89 2.29 23.75
C ALA A 15 -10.46 2.10 25.20
N GLU A 16 -10.12 0.86 25.53
CA GLU A 16 -9.55 0.46 26.82
C GLU A 16 -8.24 -0.29 26.55
N ILE A 17 -7.18 0.10 27.25
CA ILE A 17 -5.86 -0.49 27.12
C ILE A 17 -5.41 -1.06 28.46
N ALA A 18 -4.91 -2.29 28.45
CA ALA A 18 -4.24 -2.90 29.58
C ALA A 18 -2.72 -2.83 29.37
N ALA A 19 -2.00 -2.32 30.36
CA ALA A 19 -0.55 -2.24 30.36
C ALA A 19 0.01 -2.44 31.77
N ARG A 20 1.27 -2.86 31.84
CA ARG A 20 2.05 -2.90 33.08
C ARG A 20 2.53 -1.49 33.45
N GLU A 21 2.91 -1.28 34.71
CA GLU A 21 3.51 -0.02 35.18
C GLU A 21 4.81 0.32 34.44
N ASP A 22 5.54 -0.70 33.98
CA ASP A 22 6.72 -0.55 33.13
C ASP A 22 6.38 -0.18 31.67
N GLY A 23 5.12 0.12 31.34
CA GLY A 23 4.69 0.52 30.01
C GLY A 23 4.54 -0.62 29.00
N LYS A 24 4.76 -1.90 29.36
CA LYS A 24 4.47 -3.00 28.42
C LYS A 24 2.96 -3.16 28.22
N VAL A 25 2.49 -3.01 26.98
CA VAL A 25 1.09 -3.23 26.61
C VAL A 25 0.74 -4.71 26.60
N LEU A 26 -0.48 -5.04 27.03
CA LEU A 26 -0.96 -6.41 27.19
C LEU A 26 -2.16 -6.70 26.28
N ALA A 27 -3.19 -5.86 26.36
CA ALA A 27 -4.42 -6.05 25.61
C ALA A 27 -5.09 -4.72 25.23
N LEU A 28 -5.87 -4.76 24.15
CA LEU A 28 -6.66 -3.63 23.65
C LEU A 28 -8.12 -4.06 23.45
N ARG A 29 -9.07 -3.31 24.01
CA ARG A 29 -10.50 -3.48 23.74
C ARG A 29 -11.06 -2.21 23.12
N VAL A 30 -11.74 -2.36 22.00
CA VAL A 30 -12.34 -1.26 21.25
C VAL A 30 -13.82 -1.53 21.00
N LYS A 31 -14.65 -0.54 21.33
CA LYS A 31 -16.08 -0.50 20.97
C LYS A 31 -16.37 0.79 20.22
N THR A 32 -17.02 0.66 19.08
CA THR A 32 -17.25 1.79 18.18
C THR A 32 -18.71 1.87 17.76
N VAL A 33 -19.29 3.06 17.83
CA VAL A 33 -20.55 3.37 17.14
C VAL A 33 -20.21 4.08 15.83
N ALA A 34 -20.66 3.51 14.71
CA ALA A 34 -20.45 4.03 13.38
C ALA A 34 -21.75 4.65 12.85
N ASP A 35 -21.79 5.96 12.64
CA ASP A 35 -22.92 6.62 12.00
C ASP A 35 -22.79 6.48 10.49
N HIS A 36 -23.71 5.75 9.83
CA HIS A 36 -23.67 5.50 8.38
C HIS A 36 -24.60 6.44 7.59
N GLY A 37 -25.30 7.35 8.25
CA GLY A 37 -26.37 8.14 7.64
C GLY A 37 -27.61 7.32 7.31
N ALA A 38 -28.43 7.81 6.37
CA ALA A 38 -29.78 7.28 6.16
C ALA A 38 -29.78 5.89 5.50
N PHE A 39 -28.72 5.57 4.77
CA PHE A 39 -28.52 4.28 4.09
C PHE A 39 -27.08 3.86 4.29
N ASP A 40 -26.83 2.55 4.37
CA ASP A 40 -25.46 2.07 4.37
C ASP A 40 -24.87 2.21 2.94
N GLY A 41 -24.05 3.25 2.77
CA GLY A 41 -23.27 3.52 1.57
C GLY A 41 -21.77 3.38 1.81
N ALA A 42 -21.35 2.65 2.84
CA ALA A 42 -19.93 2.40 3.08
C ALA A 42 -19.35 1.52 1.95
N ALA A 43 -18.35 2.05 1.24
CA ALA A 43 -17.72 1.36 0.12
C ALA A 43 -16.63 0.40 0.63
N ASP A 44 -17.02 -0.75 1.19
CA ASP A 44 -16.10 -1.76 1.73
C ASP A 44 -16.11 -3.08 0.92
N PRO A 45 -15.08 -3.92 1.06
CA PRO A 45 -15.17 -5.32 0.65
C PRO A 45 -16.34 -6.01 1.37
N SER A 46 -17.11 -6.84 0.66
CA SER A 46 -18.46 -7.28 1.10
C SER A 46 -18.50 -7.99 2.46
N LYS A 47 -17.41 -8.63 2.86
CA LYS A 47 -17.28 -9.36 4.13
C LYS A 47 -16.76 -8.50 5.29
N PHE A 48 -16.50 -7.22 5.04
CA PHE A 48 -15.85 -6.30 5.97
C PHE A 48 -16.72 -5.06 6.20
N PRO A 49 -17.87 -5.19 6.90
CA PRO A 49 -18.82 -4.09 7.11
C PRO A 49 -18.25 -2.92 7.95
N ALA A 50 -17.11 -3.13 8.62
CA ALA A 50 -16.35 -2.09 9.32
C ALA A 50 -14.98 -1.83 8.65
N GLY A 51 -14.85 -2.15 7.37
CA GLY A 51 -13.61 -2.12 6.62
C GLY A 51 -12.50 -2.95 7.28
N LEU A 52 -11.28 -2.41 7.20
CA LEU A 52 -10.05 -2.96 7.79
C LEU A 52 -9.77 -2.38 9.18
N PHE A 53 -10.79 -1.84 9.87
CA PHE A 53 -10.65 -1.21 11.19
C PHE A 53 -9.97 -2.13 12.23
N SER A 54 -10.09 -3.44 12.09
CA SER A 54 -9.46 -4.42 12.99
C SER A 54 -7.92 -4.38 12.98
N ILE A 55 -7.27 -3.60 12.10
CA ILE A 55 -5.83 -3.25 12.20
C ILE A 55 -5.49 -2.37 13.41
N VAL A 56 -6.49 -1.95 14.19
CA VAL A 56 -6.42 -1.01 15.34
C VAL A 56 -5.40 -1.35 16.44
N THR A 57 -4.77 -2.53 16.44
CA THR A 57 -3.60 -2.77 17.30
C THR A 57 -2.33 -2.07 16.81
N GLY A 58 -2.35 -1.56 15.58
CA GLY A 58 -1.31 -0.75 14.99
C GLY A 58 0.04 -1.48 14.94
N SER A 59 1.08 -0.73 15.31
CA SER A 59 2.48 -1.14 15.23
C SER A 59 2.98 -1.92 16.45
N TYR A 60 2.09 -2.27 17.39
CA TYR A 60 2.45 -2.72 18.74
C TYR A 60 2.15 -4.20 18.99
N ASP A 61 3.05 -4.87 19.72
CA ASP A 61 2.95 -6.30 20.08
C ASP A 61 2.01 -6.52 21.28
N PHE A 62 0.71 -6.43 21.02
CA PHE A 62 -0.36 -6.83 21.95
C PHE A 62 -0.53 -8.36 21.97
N LYS A 63 -0.88 -8.92 23.13
CA LYS A 63 -1.15 -10.37 23.28
C LYS A 63 -2.61 -10.74 23.04
N ALA A 64 -3.52 -9.81 23.26
CA ALA A 64 -4.95 -10.00 22.99
C ALA A 64 -5.58 -8.69 22.53
N ALA A 65 -6.58 -8.78 21.66
CA ALA A 65 -7.39 -7.64 21.28
C ALA A 65 -8.83 -8.06 21.01
N PHE A 66 -9.76 -7.15 21.25
CA PHE A 66 -11.18 -7.31 20.91
C PHE A 66 -11.69 -6.02 20.28
N VAL A 67 -12.43 -6.14 19.17
CA VAL A 67 -12.96 -5.01 18.41
C VAL A 67 -14.42 -5.30 18.07
N GLU A 68 -15.28 -4.35 18.40
CA GLU A 68 -16.73 -4.38 18.17
C GLU A 68 -17.14 -3.05 17.50
N VAL A 69 -17.96 -3.13 16.45
CA VAL A 69 -18.45 -1.96 15.71
C VAL A 69 -19.95 -2.12 15.47
N ASP A 70 -20.73 -1.17 15.97
CA ASP A 70 -22.17 -1.07 15.76
C ASP A 70 -22.47 0.02 14.72
N GLY A 71 -22.99 -0.38 13.56
CA GLY A 71 -23.46 0.54 12.52
C GLY A 71 -24.88 1.03 12.82
N VAL A 72 -25.12 2.34 12.76
CA VAL A 72 -26.44 2.95 13.01
C VAL A 72 -26.88 3.86 11.86
N HIS A 73 -28.20 3.92 11.64
CA HIS A 73 -28.80 4.84 10.68
C HIS A 73 -29.19 6.16 11.31
N THR A 74 -29.00 7.26 10.58
CA THR A 74 -29.36 8.62 11.00
C THR A 74 -29.86 9.46 9.82
N ASN A 75 -30.44 10.64 10.06
CA ASN A 75 -30.89 11.55 8.98
C ASN A 75 -29.72 12.35 8.35
N LYS A 76 -28.67 11.66 7.91
CA LYS A 76 -27.47 12.23 7.25
C LYS A 76 -27.26 11.58 5.86
N PRO A 77 -26.49 12.20 4.94
CA PRO A 77 -26.10 11.53 3.69
C PRO A 77 -25.32 10.23 3.94
N PRO A 78 -25.41 9.23 3.04
CA PRO A 78 -24.69 7.96 3.17
C PRO A 78 -23.20 8.10 2.87
N GLY A 79 -22.38 7.16 3.36
CA GLY A 79 -20.94 7.11 3.11
C GLY A 79 -20.16 6.49 4.26
N GLY A 80 -19.06 7.15 4.64
CA GLY A 80 -18.19 6.76 5.75
C GLY A 80 -16.80 6.33 5.28
N VAL A 81 -16.75 5.48 4.26
CA VAL A 81 -15.49 5.08 3.61
C VAL A 81 -15.18 6.00 2.45
N ALA A 82 -14.40 7.04 2.75
CA ALA A 82 -13.86 7.96 1.77
C ALA A 82 -12.59 8.65 2.30
N TYR A 83 -12.02 9.54 1.49
CA TYR A 83 -10.99 10.48 1.92
C TYR A 83 -9.74 9.80 2.55
N ARG A 84 -9.09 8.97 1.72
CA ARG A 84 -7.82 8.26 2.03
C ARG A 84 -7.90 7.38 3.29
N CYS A 85 -9.04 6.76 3.55
CA CYS A 85 -9.24 5.97 4.78
C CYS A 85 -8.73 4.52 4.70
N SER A 86 -8.35 4.02 3.52
CA SER A 86 -7.94 2.63 3.31
C SER A 86 -8.92 1.61 3.89
N PHE A 87 -10.23 1.87 3.82
CA PHE A 87 -11.27 1.11 4.53
C PHE A 87 -11.13 1.19 6.06
N ARG A 88 -11.39 2.38 6.63
CA ARG A 88 -11.40 2.63 8.09
C ARG A 88 -10.06 2.54 8.83
N VAL A 89 -8.94 2.41 8.12
CA VAL A 89 -7.59 2.41 8.73
C VAL A 89 -7.25 3.77 9.32
N THR A 90 -7.78 4.86 8.77
CA THR A 90 -7.60 6.19 9.37
C THR A 90 -8.14 6.28 10.80
N GLU A 91 -9.30 5.69 11.05
CA GLU A 91 -9.95 5.62 12.35
C GLU A 91 -9.15 4.70 13.29
N ALA A 92 -8.67 3.55 12.77
CA ALA A 92 -7.85 2.60 13.51
C ALA A 92 -6.51 3.23 13.96
N ALA A 93 -5.78 3.86 13.04
CA ALA A 93 -4.51 4.54 13.30
C ALA A 93 -4.70 5.72 14.27
N TYR A 94 -5.76 6.52 14.09
CA TYR A 94 -6.08 7.61 15.01
C TYR A 94 -6.31 7.10 16.43
N LEU A 95 -7.13 6.06 16.59
CA LEU A 95 -7.46 5.49 17.90
C LEU A 95 -6.21 5.01 18.61
N ILE A 96 -5.41 4.16 17.97
CA ILE A 96 -4.29 3.51 18.65
C ILE A 96 -3.21 4.51 19.03
N GLU A 97 -2.87 5.45 18.15
CA GLU A 97 -1.86 6.46 18.45
C GLU A 97 -2.32 7.42 19.57
N ARG A 98 -3.62 7.76 19.61
CA ARG A 98 -4.21 8.52 20.71
C ARG A 98 -4.19 7.74 22.02
N VAL A 99 -4.50 6.45 21.99
CA VAL A 99 -4.46 5.57 23.17
C VAL A 99 -3.04 5.48 23.72
N MET A 100 -2.04 5.35 22.87
CA MET A 100 -0.63 5.31 23.29
C MET A 100 -0.21 6.64 23.95
N ASP A 101 -0.61 7.80 23.42
CA ASP A 101 -0.32 9.10 24.06
C ASP A 101 -1.07 9.30 25.38
N VAL A 102 -2.30 8.78 25.51
CA VAL A 102 -3.03 8.79 26.79
C VAL A 102 -2.36 7.87 27.80
N LEU A 103 -1.93 6.68 27.39
CA LEU A 103 -1.22 5.73 28.25
C LEU A 103 0.12 6.31 28.72
N ALA A 104 0.92 6.88 27.82
CA ALA A 104 2.20 7.51 28.16
C ALA A 104 2.04 8.57 29.25
N ARG A 105 1.03 9.45 29.10
CA ARG A 105 0.70 10.47 30.11
C ARG A 105 0.27 9.88 31.45
N ARG A 106 -0.53 8.80 31.44
CA ARG A 106 -0.96 8.12 32.69
C ARG A 106 0.20 7.45 33.42
N LEU A 107 1.19 6.96 32.68
CA LEU A 107 2.39 6.32 33.24
C LEU A 107 3.52 7.32 33.55
N GLY A 108 3.39 8.58 33.15
CA GLY A 108 4.49 9.56 33.25
C GLY A 108 5.70 9.20 32.38
N MET A 109 5.49 8.47 31.28
CA MET A 109 6.53 7.99 30.37
C MET A 109 6.59 8.90 29.13
N ASP A 110 7.79 9.03 28.54
CA ASP A 110 7.90 9.69 27.24
C ASP A 110 7.15 8.88 26.17
N PRO A 111 6.31 9.53 25.32
CA PRO A 111 5.50 8.82 24.33
C PRO A 111 6.32 8.16 23.21
N ALA A 112 7.54 8.60 22.93
CA ALA A 112 8.44 7.90 21.99
C ALA A 112 9.01 6.65 22.67
N GLU A 113 9.44 6.75 23.92
CA GLU A 113 9.94 5.61 24.71
C GLU A 113 8.87 4.51 24.85
N LEU A 114 7.62 4.89 25.17
CA LEU A 114 6.52 3.94 25.27
C LEU A 114 6.30 3.18 23.96
N ARG A 115 6.40 3.86 22.81
CA ARG A 115 6.25 3.24 21.49
C ARG A 115 7.39 2.26 21.20
N MET A 116 8.63 2.69 21.38
CA MET A 116 9.83 1.85 21.20
C MET A 116 9.75 0.55 22.01
N ARG A 117 9.30 0.65 23.27
CA ARG A 117 9.14 -0.50 24.16
C ARG A 117 8.11 -1.54 23.67
N ASN A 118 7.17 -1.13 22.83
CA ASN A 118 6.01 -1.93 22.45
C ASN A 118 5.93 -2.30 20.99
N PHE A 119 6.85 -1.84 20.13
CA PHE A 119 6.82 -2.19 18.72
C PHE A 119 6.91 -3.70 18.47
N ILE A 120 6.24 -4.13 17.41
CA ILE A 120 6.53 -5.40 16.76
C ILE A 120 7.95 -5.31 16.21
N ARG A 121 8.82 -6.24 16.61
CA ARG A 121 10.23 -6.25 16.20
C ARG A 121 10.37 -6.77 14.77
N LYS A 122 11.41 -6.30 14.08
CA LYS A 122 11.69 -6.64 12.67
C LYS A 122 11.73 -8.14 12.40
N GLU A 123 12.33 -8.91 13.30
CA GLU A 123 12.45 -10.36 13.21
C GLU A 123 11.14 -11.12 13.47
N GLN A 124 10.07 -10.43 13.90
CA GLN A 124 8.74 -11.04 14.10
C GLN A 124 7.90 -11.05 12.82
N PHE A 125 8.35 -10.42 11.73
CA PHE A 125 7.62 -10.41 10.47
C PHE A 125 7.91 -11.68 9.64
N PRO A 126 6.90 -12.29 8.97
CA PRO A 126 5.50 -11.88 8.96
C PRO A 126 4.79 -12.05 10.31
N TYR A 127 4.10 -11.00 10.78
CA TYR A 127 3.55 -10.94 12.14
C TYR A 127 2.03 -11.15 12.13
N ARG A 128 1.54 -12.15 12.86
CA ARG A 128 0.10 -12.34 13.07
C ARG A 128 -0.40 -11.46 14.22
N SER A 129 -1.20 -10.45 13.90
CA SER A 129 -1.85 -9.60 14.90
C SER A 129 -2.90 -10.40 15.70
N PRO A 130 -3.21 -9.99 16.94
CA PRO A 130 -4.26 -10.63 17.74
C PRO A 130 -5.66 -10.44 17.15
N THR A 131 -5.82 -9.57 16.14
CA THR A 131 -7.06 -9.37 15.37
C THR A 131 -7.08 -10.14 14.04
N GLY A 132 -6.05 -10.94 13.75
CA GLY A 132 -6.05 -11.93 12.67
C GLY A 132 -5.30 -11.55 11.39
N TRP A 133 -4.83 -10.30 11.27
CA TRP A 133 -4.02 -9.86 10.13
C TRP A 133 -2.61 -10.45 10.17
N VAL A 134 -1.99 -10.65 9.00
CA VAL A 134 -0.60 -11.07 8.89
C VAL A 134 0.17 -9.97 8.20
N TYR A 135 0.95 -9.21 8.96
CA TYR A 135 1.72 -8.08 8.45
C TYR A 135 2.91 -8.62 7.66
N ASP A 136 3.21 -8.05 6.49
CA ASP A 136 4.21 -8.58 5.56
C ASP A 136 5.65 -8.30 6.02
N SER A 137 5.97 -7.05 6.39
CA SER A 137 7.31 -6.63 6.82
C SER A 137 7.28 -5.28 7.57
N GLY A 138 8.30 -5.01 8.40
CA GLY A 138 8.42 -3.73 9.10
C GLY A 138 9.73 -3.58 9.88
N ASP A 139 10.20 -2.34 10.02
CA ASP A 139 11.35 -1.96 10.85
C ASP A 139 11.02 -0.66 11.61
N TYR A 140 10.08 -0.77 12.55
CA TYR A 140 9.42 0.37 13.19
C TYR A 140 10.35 1.17 14.09
N GLU A 141 11.24 0.46 14.80
CA GLU A 141 12.29 1.09 15.62
C GLU A 141 13.17 1.98 14.74
N LYS A 142 13.67 1.46 13.61
CA LYS A 142 14.47 2.26 12.68
C LYS A 142 13.71 3.48 12.16
N THR A 143 12.44 3.32 11.78
CA THR A 143 11.62 4.42 11.26
C THR A 143 11.40 5.52 12.30
N LEU A 144 11.06 5.18 13.55
CA LEU A 144 10.88 6.17 14.61
C LEU A 144 12.21 6.81 15.02
N THR A 145 13.29 6.04 15.16
CA THR A 145 14.63 6.56 15.48
C THR A 145 15.06 7.62 14.47
N LEU A 146 14.93 7.32 13.18
CA LEU A 146 15.26 8.29 12.11
C LEU A 146 14.42 9.57 12.22
N ALA A 147 13.12 9.46 12.51
CA ALA A 147 12.26 10.63 12.66
C ALA A 147 12.65 11.49 13.88
N LEU A 148 12.94 10.86 15.03
CA LEU A 148 13.35 11.53 16.26
C LEU A 148 14.71 12.25 16.09
N GLU A 149 15.67 11.61 15.42
CA GLU A 149 16.97 12.19 15.11
C GLU A 149 16.82 13.41 14.18
N ARG A 150 16.05 13.27 13.09
CA ARG A 150 15.89 14.33 12.09
C ARG A 150 15.24 15.59 12.63
N ILE A 151 14.33 15.45 13.60
CA ILE A 151 13.63 16.59 14.20
C ILE A 151 14.35 17.15 15.44
N GLY A 152 15.37 16.47 15.96
CA GLY A 152 16.04 16.88 17.20
C GLY A 152 15.15 16.72 18.44
N TYR A 153 14.47 15.57 18.57
CA TYR A 153 13.41 15.36 19.56
C TYR A 153 13.79 15.68 21.01
N GLU A 154 14.99 15.30 21.46
CA GLU A 154 15.47 15.57 22.82
C GLU A 154 15.61 17.07 23.09
N GLU A 155 16.01 17.86 22.10
CA GLU A 155 16.09 19.30 22.22
C GLU A 155 14.71 19.94 22.27
N LEU A 156 13.79 19.49 21.41
CA LEU A 156 12.40 19.92 21.44
C LEU A 156 11.70 19.58 22.76
N ARG A 157 12.04 18.44 23.40
CA ARG A 157 11.52 18.09 24.73
C ARG A 157 12.00 19.06 25.81
N ARG A 158 13.27 19.49 25.77
CA ARG A 158 13.79 20.53 26.68
C ARG A 158 13.12 21.87 26.42
N GLU A 159 13.03 22.29 25.16
CA GLU A 159 12.35 23.53 24.76
C GLU A 159 10.90 23.54 25.22
N GLN A 160 10.16 22.44 25.01
CA GLN A 160 8.78 22.31 25.44
C GLN A 160 8.62 22.51 26.95
N ALA A 161 9.52 21.95 27.77
CA ALA A 161 9.48 22.12 29.21
C ALA A 161 9.72 23.58 29.61
N GLU A 162 10.70 24.25 29.00
CA GLU A 162 11.01 25.66 29.24
C GLU A 162 9.85 26.58 28.84
N ARG A 163 9.25 26.34 27.67
CA ARG A 163 8.11 27.12 27.14
C ARG A 163 6.88 26.97 28.03
N ARG A 164 6.58 25.74 28.46
CA ARG A 164 5.46 25.49 29.38
C ARG A 164 5.68 26.14 30.74
N ALA A 165 6.91 26.21 31.23
CA ALA A 165 7.23 26.95 32.46
C ALA A 165 6.97 28.45 32.34
N ARG A 166 7.02 29.02 31.13
CA ARG A 166 6.63 30.41 30.83
C ARG A 166 5.14 30.59 30.53
N GLY A 167 4.35 29.52 30.58
CA GLY A 167 2.91 29.55 30.29
C GLY A 167 2.56 29.46 28.79
N GLU A 168 3.53 29.16 27.92
CA GLU A 168 3.32 28.94 26.49
C GLU A 168 2.89 27.49 26.20
N PHE A 169 2.12 27.27 25.12
CA PHE A 169 1.64 25.94 24.74
C PHE A 169 2.36 25.41 23.50
N MET A 170 3.40 24.61 23.74
CA MET A 170 4.09 23.82 22.73
C MET A 170 3.70 22.33 22.84
N GLY A 171 3.25 21.75 21.73
CA GLY A 171 2.91 20.34 21.56
C GLY A 171 3.91 19.63 20.65
N ILE A 172 4.22 18.38 20.98
CA ILE A 172 4.99 17.47 20.12
C ILE A 172 4.13 16.22 19.96
N GLY A 173 3.52 16.06 18.79
CA GLY A 173 2.69 14.91 18.44
C GLY A 173 3.52 13.85 17.73
N ILE A 174 3.29 12.57 18.07
CA ILE A 174 3.95 11.42 17.43
C ILE A 174 2.85 10.48 16.91
N SER A 175 3.03 9.98 15.68
CA SER A 175 2.17 8.97 15.08
C SER A 175 3.03 7.92 14.37
N THR A 176 3.06 6.71 14.90
CA THR A 176 3.78 5.56 14.32
C THR A 176 2.77 4.52 13.82
N PHE A 177 2.42 4.61 12.54
CA PHE A 177 1.32 3.86 11.98
C PHE A 177 1.79 2.63 11.19
N THR A 178 0.97 1.59 11.21
CA THR A 178 1.00 0.48 10.26
C THR A 178 -0.28 0.60 9.43
N GLU A 179 -0.13 0.81 8.13
CA GLU A 179 -1.23 0.79 7.17
C GLU A 179 -1.54 -0.65 6.74
N ILE A 180 -2.69 -0.84 6.07
CA ILE A 180 -3.06 -2.10 5.42
C ILE A 180 -3.76 -1.78 4.11
N VAL A 181 -3.05 -2.02 3.00
CA VAL A 181 -3.47 -1.59 1.65
C VAL A 181 -3.30 -2.70 0.63
N GLY A 182 -3.88 -2.55 -0.56
CA GLY A 182 -3.80 -3.59 -1.58
C GLY A 182 -4.87 -4.67 -1.47
N ALA A 183 -6.04 -4.32 -0.93
CA ALA A 183 -7.19 -5.22 -0.90
C ALA A 183 -7.51 -5.76 -2.32
N GLY A 184 -7.53 -7.08 -2.55
CA GLY A 184 -7.05 -8.13 -1.64
C GLY A 184 -7.24 -9.56 -2.15
N PRO A 185 -6.73 -10.56 -1.41
CA PRO A 185 -6.78 -11.98 -1.80
C PRO A 185 -8.20 -12.49 -2.07
N SER A 186 -8.41 -13.13 -3.22
CA SER A 186 -9.74 -13.52 -3.75
C SER A 186 -10.57 -14.44 -2.85
N HIS A 187 -9.93 -15.23 -1.99
CA HIS A 187 -10.62 -16.12 -1.05
C HIS A 187 -11.38 -15.34 0.04
N THR A 188 -10.93 -14.11 0.36
CA THR A 188 -11.51 -13.29 1.43
C THR A 188 -12.10 -11.97 0.92
N PHE A 189 -11.56 -11.38 -0.15
CA PHE A 189 -11.91 -10.05 -0.63
C PHE A 189 -12.71 -10.06 -1.93
N ASP A 190 -13.86 -9.38 -1.91
CA ASP A 190 -14.65 -9.10 -3.10
C ASP A 190 -15.44 -7.79 -2.96
N ILE A 191 -15.74 -7.14 -4.09
CA ILE A 191 -16.73 -6.07 -4.21
C ILE A 191 -17.96 -6.68 -4.87
N LEU A 192 -19.05 -6.83 -4.12
CA LEU A 192 -20.32 -7.38 -4.62
C LEU A 192 -20.13 -8.73 -5.37
N GLY A 193 -19.26 -9.60 -4.86
CA GLY A 193 -18.94 -10.90 -5.45
C GLY A 193 -17.76 -10.90 -6.44
N LEU A 194 -17.32 -9.73 -6.92
CA LEU A 194 -16.18 -9.59 -7.83
C LEU A 194 -14.87 -9.59 -7.04
N LYS A 195 -14.01 -10.58 -7.30
CA LYS A 195 -12.75 -10.78 -6.56
C LYS A 195 -11.82 -9.58 -6.74
N MET A 196 -11.17 -9.15 -5.66
CA MET A 196 -10.37 -7.92 -5.65
C MET A 196 -8.96 -8.06 -6.25
N PHE A 197 -8.84 -8.77 -7.37
CA PHE A 197 -7.64 -8.75 -8.22
C PHE A 197 -7.53 -7.41 -8.96
N ASP A 198 -6.41 -7.20 -9.64
CA ASP A 198 -6.33 -6.20 -10.71
C ASP A 198 -5.48 -6.74 -11.87
N SER A 199 -5.32 -5.98 -12.94
CA SER A 199 -4.80 -6.53 -14.20
C SER A 199 -3.95 -5.56 -14.99
N ALA A 200 -3.14 -6.15 -15.87
CA ALA A 200 -2.38 -5.44 -16.89
C ALA A 200 -2.41 -6.23 -18.20
N GLN A 201 -2.53 -5.51 -19.31
CA GLN A 201 -2.31 -6.00 -20.66
C GLN A 201 -1.22 -5.15 -21.29
N ILE A 202 -0.17 -5.79 -21.81
CA ILE A 202 0.99 -5.10 -22.37
C ILE A 202 1.23 -5.64 -23.77
N ARG A 203 1.37 -4.74 -24.75
CA ARG A 203 1.73 -5.06 -26.13
C ARG A 203 2.96 -4.27 -26.55
N VAL A 204 3.98 -5.00 -27.01
CA VAL A 204 5.18 -4.43 -27.64
C VAL A 204 4.97 -4.40 -29.15
N HIS A 205 5.04 -3.22 -29.74
CA HIS A 205 4.95 -3.00 -31.18
C HIS A 205 6.25 -3.40 -31.90
N PRO A 206 6.22 -3.61 -33.23
CA PRO A 206 7.40 -4.05 -33.99
C PRO A 206 8.63 -3.14 -33.85
N THR A 207 8.43 -1.86 -33.52
CA THR A 207 9.51 -0.87 -33.35
C THR A 207 10.09 -0.84 -31.92
N GLY A 208 9.55 -1.64 -31.00
CA GLY A 208 9.92 -1.66 -29.57
C GLY A 208 9.10 -0.74 -28.67
N LYS A 209 8.25 0.12 -29.23
CA LYS A 209 7.30 0.94 -28.45
C LYS A 209 6.21 0.07 -27.82
N VAL A 210 5.68 0.49 -26.69
CA VAL A 210 4.74 -0.30 -25.89
C VAL A 210 3.46 0.49 -25.66
N ILE A 211 2.33 -0.21 -25.77
CA ILE A 211 1.07 0.22 -25.18
C ILE A 211 0.68 -0.76 -24.08
N ALA A 212 0.36 -0.22 -22.91
CA ALA A 212 -0.07 -1.00 -21.76
C ALA A 212 -1.35 -0.41 -21.17
N ARG A 213 -2.28 -1.31 -20.82
CA ARG A 213 -3.55 -0.96 -20.20
C ARG A 213 -3.70 -1.67 -18.88
N LEU A 214 -4.24 -0.98 -17.88
CA LEU A 214 -4.42 -1.54 -16.54
C LEU A 214 -5.86 -1.38 -16.07
N GLY A 215 -6.30 -2.30 -15.20
CA GLY A 215 -7.66 -2.34 -14.66
C GLY A 215 -7.94 -1.34 -13.52
N VAL A 216 -6.98 -0.43 -13.29
CA VAL A 216 -7.06 0.70 -12.35
C VAL A 216 -7.50 1.97 -13.07
N ARG A 217 -7.73 3.05 -12.31
CA ARG A 217 -7.97 4.37 -12.90
C ARG A 217 -7.39 5.46 -12.02
N HIS A 218 -6.52 6.30 -12.56
CA HIS A 218 -5.95 7.43 -11.85
C HIS A 218 -6.97 8.56 -11.63
N GLN A 219 -6.75 9.30 -10.53
CA GLN A 219 -7.35 10.60 -10.21
C GLN A 219 -6.24 11.60 -9.79
N GLY A 220 -5.04 11.46 -10.38
CA GLY A 220 -3.89 12.33 -10.12
C GLY A 220 -2.70 11.69 -9.39
N GLN A 221 -2.69 10.38 -9.16
CA GLN A 221 -1.59 9.67 -8.50
C GLN A 221 -0.38 9.42 -9.41
N GLY A 222 -0.46 9.78 -10.69
CA GLY A 222 0.65 9.64 -11.65
C GLY A 222 0.84 8.24 -12.23
N HIS A 223 -0.21 7.42 -12.30
CA HIS A 223 -0.13 6.05 -12.82
C HIS A 223 0.47 5.95 -14.24
N GLU A 224 0.15 6.90 -15.12
CA GLU A 224 0.67 6.95 -16.48
C GLU A 224 2.20 6.98 -16.52
N THR A 225 2.82 7.56 -15.49
CA THR A 225 4.28 7.61 -15.32
C THR A 225 4.79 6.38 -14.58
N THR A 226 4.19 6.05 -13.43
CA THR A 226 4.75 5.03 -12.53
C THR A 226 4.61 3.60 -13.06
N PHE A 227 3.53 3.28 -13.78
CA PHE A 227 3.42 1.97 -14.43
C PHE A 227 4.34 1.87 -15.65
N ALA A 228 4.54 2.96 -16.39
CA ALA A 228 5.53 3.01 -17.45
C ALA A 228 6.94 2.73 -16.91
N GLN A 229 7.30 3.25 -15.73
CA GLN A 229 8.57 2.94 -15.06
C GLN A 229 8.73 1.45 -14.74
N ILE A 230 7.70 0.80 -14.18
CA ILE A 230 7.74 -0.65 -13.88
C ILE A 230 7.95 -1.47 -15.15
N ILE A 231 7.20 -1.16 -16.20
CA ILE A 231 7.26 -1.89 -17.46
C ILE A 231 8.59 -1.64 -18.17
N ALA A 232 9.07 -0.40 -18.17
CA ALA A 232 10.34 -0.02 -18.75
C ALA A 232 11.51 -0.76 -18.09
N GLU A 233 11.55 -0.81 -16.76
CA GLU A 233 12.57 -1.55 -16.01
C GLU A 233 12.54 -3.05 -16.32
N GLU A 234 11.36 -3.68 -16.32
CA GLU A 234 11.24 -5.11 -16.56
C GLU A 234 11.56 -5.52 -18.01
N LEU A 235 11.45 -4.59 -18.98
CA LEU A 235 11.68 -4.85 -20.41
C LEU A 235 12.95 -4.21 -20.97
N GLY A 236 13.71 -3.45 -20.16
CA GLY A 236 14.91 -2.75 -20.61
C GLY A 236 14.62 -1.64 -21.62
N LEU A 237 13.50 -0.93 -21.43
CA LEU A 237 13.06 0.20 -22.24
C LEU A 237 13.20 1.50 -21.47
N THR A 238 12.90 2.62 -22.12
CA THR A 238 12.72 3.91 -21.44
C THR A 238 11.24 4.16 -21.13
N VAL A 239 10.95 5.03 -20.16
CA VAL A 239 9.58 5.44 -19.83
C VAL A 239 8.87 6.02 -21.06
N ASP A 240 9.59 6.79 -21.89
CA ASP A 240 9.07 7.39 -23.13
C ASP A 240 8.79 6.37 -24.25
N ASP A 241 9.15 5.10 -24.05
CA ASP A 241 8.76 4.00 -24.93
C ASP A 241 7.41 3.40 -24.57
N VAL A 242 6.85 3.70 -23.39
CA VAL A 242 5.67 3.04 -22.83
C VAL A 242 4.51 4.02 -22.67
N LEU A 243 3.45 3.81 -23.46
CA LEU A 243 2.16 4.48 -23.29
C LEU A 243 1.28 3.69 -22.32
N ILE A 244 0.70 4.37 -21.34
CA ILE A 244 -0.24 3.81 -20.36
C ILE A 244 -1.66 4.33 -20.63
N GLU A 245 -2.65 3.44 -20.64
CA GLU A 245 -4.08 3.80 -20.71
C GLU A 245 -4.88 3.10 -19.61
N GLU A 246 -5.92 3.78 -19.12
CA GLU A 246 -6.77 3.33 -18.02
C GLU A 246 -8.20 3.86 -18.21
N GLY A 247 -9.21 3.14 -17.70
CA GLY A 247 -10.58 3.69 -17.50
C GLY A 247 -11.58 3.55 -18.63
N ASP A 248 -11.16 3.28 -19.87
CA ASP A 248 -12.09 2.89 -20.93
C ASP A 248 -12.34 1.39 -20.85
N THR A 249 -13.56 0.99 -20.47
CA THR A 249 -13.93 -0.42 -20.28
C THR A 249 -14.01 -1.22 -21.57
N ASP A 250 -14.03 -0.57 -22.74
CA ASP A 250 -13.97 -1.25 -24.03
C ASP A 250 -12.55 -1.71 -24.37
N THR A 251 -11.53 -1.09 -23.76
CA THR A 251 -10.12 -1.33 -24.11
C THR A 251 -9.25 -1.82 -22.95
N ALA A 252 -9.46 -1.32 -21.74
CA ALA A 252 -8.69 -1.72 -20.56
C ALA A 252 -9.10 -3.13 -20.10
N PRO A 253 -8.15 -3.95 -19.63
CA PRO A 253 -8.50 -5.23 -19.01
C PRO A 253 -9.33 -4.98 -17.75
N TYR A 254 -10.17 -5.95 -17.37
CA TYR A 254 -11.02 -5.79 -16.21
C TYR A 254 -10.18 -5.67 -14.93
N GLY A 255 -10.50 -4.68 -14.10
CA GLY A 255 -9.95 -4.53 -12.77
C GLY A 255 -10.94 -3.87 -11.84
N LEU A 256 -10.52 -3.67 -10.59
CA LEU A 256 -11.39 -3.19 -9.53
C LEU A 256 -11.22 -1.69 -9.29
N GLY A 257 -10.35 -1.01 -10.04
CA GLY A 257 -10.16 0.42 -9.93
C GLY A 257 -9.23 0.83 -8.79
N THR A 258 -9.21 2.14 -8.53
CA THR A 258 -8.25 2.79 -7.64
C THR A 258 -8.92 3.38 -6.41
N TYR A 259 -8.59 2.81 -5.27
CA TYR A 259 -8.96 3.22 -3.93
C TYR A 259 -8.05 2.47 -2.93
N ALA A 260 -8.13 2.81 -1.64
CA ALA A 260 -7.39 2.12 -0.56
C ALA A 260 -5.93 1.79 -0.90
N SER A 261 -5.25 2.72 -1.60
CA SER A 261 -3.87 2.61 -2.05
C SER A 261 -3.52 1.29 -2.76
N ARG A 262 -4.49 0.68 -3.46
CA ARG A 262 -4.34 -0.67 -4.02
C ARG A 262 -3.65 -0.75 -5.37
N SER A 263 -3.52 0.36 -6.11
CA SER A 263 -3.02 0.35 -7.49
C SER A 263 -1.66 -0.30 -7.62
N THR A 264 -0.67 0.08 -6.79
CA THR A 264 0.67 -0.53 -6.85
C THR A 264 0.67 -1.98 -6.35
N PRO A 265 0.09 -2.32 -5.18
CA PRO A 265 0.04 -3.71 -4.72
C PRO A 265 -0.62 -4.68 -5.71
N THR A 266 -1.61 -4.23 -6.47
CA THR A 266 -2.37 -5.08 -7.40
C THR A 266 -1.94 -4.88 -8.84
N ALA A 267 -2.36 -3.80 -9.51
CA ALA A 267 -2.04 -3.52 -10.90
C ALA A 267 -0.53 -3.33 -11.15
N GLY A 268 0.22 -2.78 -10.19
CA GLY A 268 1.68 -2.73 -10.27
C GLY A 268 2.33 -4.12 -10.26
N GLY A 269 1.84 -5.02 -9.39
CA GLY A 269 2.20 -6.44 -9.42
C GLY A 269 1.82 -7.11 -10.74
N ALA A 270 0.62 -6.85 -11.25
CA ALA A 270 0.16 -7.35 -12.55
C ALA A 270 1.05 -6.84 -13.70
N ALA A 271 1.41 -5.56 -13.71
CA ALA A 271 2.29 -4.97 -14.72
C ALA A 271 3.67 -5.63 -14.74
N ALA A 272 4.29 -5.79 -13.56
CA ALA A 272 5.58 -6.46 -13.45
C ALA A 272 5.51 -7.92 -13.93
N LEU A 273 4.51 -8.69 -13.49
CA LEU A 273 4.37 -10.10 -13.87
C LEU A 273 3.98 -10.27 -15.35
N CYS A 274 3.19 -9.35 -15.90
CA CYS A 274 2.88 -9.29 -17.33
C CYS A 274 4.13 -8.99 -18.15
N ALA A 275 4.96 -8.03 -17.74
CA ALA A 275 6.23 -7.70 -18.39
C ALA A 275 7.21 -8.87 -18.31
N ARG A 276 7.29 -9.57 -17.17
CA ARG A 276 8.11 -10.79 -17.03
C ARG A 276 7.66 -11.91 -17.96
N ARG A 277 6.35 -12.08 -18.17
CA ARG A 277 5.80 -13.03 -19.15
C ARG A 277 6.21 -12.68 -20.58
N ILE A 278 6.20 -11.38 -20.93
CA ILE A 278 6.75 -10.90 -22.21
C ILE A 278 8.25 -11.21 -22.30
N ARG A 279 9.02 -10.92 -21.25
CA ARG A 279 10.47 -11.20 -21.22
C ARG A 279 10.78 -12.69 -21.39
N GLN A 280 9.96 -13.58 -20.85
CA GLN A 280 10.08 -15.02 -21.07
C GLN A 280 9.89 -15.40 -22.54
N LYS A 281 8.86 -14.86 -23.23
CA LYS A 281 8.70 -15.07 -24.68
C LYS A 281 9.86 -14.44 -25.46
N ALA A 282 10.30 -13.25 -25.07
CA ALA A 282 11.42 -12.54 -25.67
C ALA A 282 12.73 -13.33 -25.56
N ARG A 283 13.01 -14.00 -24.43
CA ARG A 283 14.19 -14.87 -24.25
C ARG A 283 14.24 -15.99 -25.29
N LYS A 284 13.10 -16.61 -25.60
CA LYS A 284 13.01 -17.66 -26.63
C LYS A 284 13.31 -17.15 -28.03
N ILE A 285 12.79 -15.96 -28.36
CA ILE A 285 13.07 -15.30 -29.63
C ILE A 285 14.55 -14.87 -29.70
N ALA A 286 15.10 -14.34 -28.61
CA ALA A 286 16.51 -13.98 -28.52
C ALA A 286 17.42 -15.20 -28.71
N ALA A 287 17.10 -16.33 -28.10
CA ALA A 287 17.83 -17.59 -28.28
C ALA A 287 17.89 -18.03 -29.75
N HIS A 288 16.76 -17.91 -30.45
CA HIS A 288 16.69 -18.19 -31.89
C HIS A 288 17.54 -17.23 -32.72
N LEU A 289 17.49 -15.91 -32.44
CA LEU A 289 18.32 -14.91 -33.13
C LEU A 289 19.82 -15.10 -32.86
N LEU A 290 20.18 -15.60 -31.68
CA LEU A 290 21.56 -15.85 -31.26
C LEU A 290 22.06 -17.25 -31.65
N GLU A 291 21.18 -18.10 -32.19
CA GLU A 291 21.47 -19.50 -32.54
C GLU A 291 22.03 -20.32 -31.36
N VAL A 292 21.42 -20.17 -30.17
CA VAL A 292 21.80 -20.89 -28.94
C VAL A 292 20.57 -21.47 -28.23
N GLY A 293 20.81 -22.28 -27.18
CA GLY A 293 19.73 -22.73 -26.30
C GLY A 293 19.16 -21.60 -25.45
N GLU A 294 17.88 -21.69 -25.06
CA GLU A 294 17.25 -20.70 -24.16
C GLU A 294 18.03 -20.54 -22.84
N ASP A 295 18.54 -21.66 -22.31
CA ASP A 295 19.29 -21.70 -21.05
C ASP A 295 20.63 -20.94 -21.14
N ASP A 296 21.20 -20.81 -22.34
CA ASP A 296 22.44 -20.07 -22.58
C ASP A 296 22.22 -18.55 -22.69
N VAL A 297 20.97 -18.09 -22.72
CA VAL A 297 20.64 -16.66 -22.83
C VAL A 297 20.51 -16.03 -21.44
N VAL A 298 21.29 -14.98 -21.19
CA VAL A 298 21.21 -14.16 -19.97
C VAL A 298 20.62 -12.78 -20.28
N TRP A 299 19.88 -12.22 -19.33
CA TRP A 299 19.31 -10.87 -19.40
C TRP A 299 20.01 -9.97 -18.38
N ASP A 300 20.52 -8.83 -18.83
CA ASP A 300 21.27 -7.89 -17.99
C ASP A 300 20.47 -6.66 -17.54
N GLY A 301 19.19 -6.59 -17.92
CA GLY A 301 18.34 -5.41 -17.72
C GLY A 301 18.10 -4.59 -18.99
N THR A 302 18.90 -4.79 -20.04
CA THR A 302 18.82 -4.01 -21.29
C THR A 302 18.88 -4.86 -22.55
N ALA A 303 19.62 -5.98 -22.53
CA ALA A 303 19.79 -6.86 -23.66
C ALA A 303 19.84 -8.34 -23.24
N PHE A 304 19.54 -9.20 -24.20
CA PHE A 304 19.75 -10.65 -24.10
C PHE A 304 21.12 -10.96 -24.70
N SER A 305 21.95 -11.71 -23.98
CA SER A 305 23.28 -12.11 -24.46
C SER A 305 23.59 -13.58 -24.18
N VAL A 306 24.57 -14.14 -24.88
CA VAL A 306 25.03 -15.51 -24.64
C VAL A 306 25.91 -15.55 -23.38
N GLN A 307 25.68 -16.52 -22.50
CA GLN A 307 26.44 -16.71 -21.26
C GLN A 307 27.95 -16.79 -21.56
N GLY A 308 28.74 -15.95 -20.89
CA GLY A 308 30.19 -15.88 -21.08
C GLY A 308 30.65 -15.13 -22.34
N LEU A 309 29.72 -14.70 -23.21
CA LEU A 309 30.01 -14.00 -24.46
C LEU A 309 29.11 -12.75 -24.62
N PRO A 310 29.27 -11.71 -23.78
CA PRO A 310 28.38 -10.53 -23.79
C PRO A 310 28.37 -9.76 -25.12
N GLY A 311 29.42 -9.90 -25.93
CA GLY A 311 29.48 -9.31 -27.28
C GLY A 311 28.55 -9.97 -28.31
N ARG A 312 27.94 -11.13 -27.99
CA ARG A 312 26.86 -11.75 -28.76
C ARG A 312 25.53 -11.45 -28.06
N SER A 313 24.90 -10.34 -28.44
CA SER A 313 23.67 -9.87 -27.82
C SER A 313 22.64 -9.35 -28.82
N VAL A 314 21.38 -9.34 -28.40
CA VAL A 314 20.25 -8.72 -29.09
C VAL A 314 19.44 -7.91 -28.07
N THR A 315 18.99 -6.72 -28.48
CA THR A 315 18.21 -5.84 -27.62
C THR A 315 16.73 -6.26 -27.57
N MET A 316 15.97 -5.73 -26.61
CA MET A 316 14.51 -5.89 -26.62
C MET A 316 13.87 -5.39 -27.92
N LYS A 317 14.44 -4.35 -28.56
CA LYS A 317 13.96 -3.82 -29.83
C LYS A 317 14.18 -4.80 -30.99
N ASP A 318 15.33 -5.46 -31.05
CA ASP A 318 15.62 -6.48 -32.07
C ASP A 318 14.68 -7.66 -31.91
N VAL A 319 14.47 -8.10 -30.67
CA VAL A 319 13.52 -9.17 -30.32
C VAL A 319 12.09 -8.79 -30.67
N ALA A 320 11.66 -7.56 -30.37
CA ALA A 320 10.34 -7.06 -30.71
C ALA A 320 10.11 -7.10 -32.23
N PHE A 321 11.09 -6.67 -33.03
CA PHE A 321 10.97 -6.73 -34.50
C PHE A 321 10.91 -8.17 -35.02
N ALA A 322 11.76 -9.06 -34.48
CA ALA A 322 11.76 -10.48 -34.83
C ALA A 322 10.46 -11.18 -34.46
N ALA A 323 9.80 -10.77 -33.36
CA ALA A 323 8.48 -11.29 -32.98
C ALA A 323 7.40 -11.09 -34.04
N TYR A 324 7.58 -10.20 -35.02
CA TYR A 324 6.64 -9.99 -36.13
C TYR A 324 7.18 -10.44 -37.50
N THR A 325 8.46 -10.77 -37.61
CA THR A 325 9.13 -11.00 -38.90
C THR A 325 9.89 -12.33 -38.99
N ASN A 326 10.41 -12.83 -37.87
CA ASN A 326 11.22 -14.04 -37.79
C ASN A 326 10.93 -14.80 -36.48
N VAL A 327 9.69 -15.26 -36.34
CA VAL A 327 9.20 -15.94 -35.14
C VAL A 327 9.67 -17.39 -35.15
N PRO A 328 10.29 -17.89 -34.07
CA PRO A 328 10.65 -19.30 -33.97
C PRO A 328 9.45 -20.22 -34.12
N GLU A 329 9.66 -21.39 -34.73
CA GLU A 329 8.59 -22.40 -34.88
C GLU A 329 7.97 -22.76 -33.51
N GLY A 330 6.64 -22.85 -33.47
CA GLY A 330 5.89 -23.15 -32.25
C GLY A 330 5.58 -21.95 -31.35
N LEU A 331 6.05 -20.74 -31.70
CA LEU A 331 5.61 -19.49 -31.06
C LEU A 331 4.61 -18.74 -31.93
N GLU A 332 3.59 -18.16 -31.30
CA GLU A 332 2.69 -17.22 -31.98
C GLU A 332 3.43 -15.92 -32.35
N PRO A 333 3.12 -15.29 -33.49
CA PRO A 333 3.60 -13.95 -33.80
C PRO A 333 3.19 -12.89 -32.77
N GLY A 334 3.91 -11.77 -32.79
CA GLY A 334 3.75 -10.65 -31.88
C GLY A 334 4.41 -10.85 -30.51
N LEU A 335 4.46 -9.77 -29.73
CA LEU A 335 5.07 -9.77 -28.40
C LEU A 335 4.15 -9.03 -27.42
N GLU A 336 3.25 -9.78 -26.79
CA GLU A 336 2.26 -9.24 -25.87
C GLU A 336 1.89 -10.26 -24.80
N ALA A 337 1.30 -9.77 -23.71
CA ALA A 337 0.76 -10.60 -22.65
C ALA A 337 -0.41 -9.90 -21.94
N SER A 338 -1.17 -10.68 -21.18
CA SER A 338 -2.10 -10.19 -20.18
C SER A 338 -1.89 -10.93 -18.87
N TYR A 339 -2.12 -10.26 -17.75
CA TYR A 339 -1.98 -10.82 -16.42
C TYR A 339 -3.06 -10.26 -15.49
N TYR A 340 -3.73 -11.15 -14.77
CA TYR A 340 -4.69 -10.83 -13.70
C TYR A 340 -4.06 -11.31 -12.40
N TYR A 341 -3.77 -10.35 -11.51
CA TYR A 341 -3.02 -10.61 -10.28
C TYR A 341 -3.96 -10.67 -9.08
N ASP A 342 -4.11 -11.88 -8.55
CA ASP A 342 -4.70 -12.14 -7.25
C ASP A 342 -3.59 -12.03 -6.18
N PRO A 343 -3.58 -10.96 -5.35
CA PRO A 343 -2.52 -10.76 -4.39
C PRO A 343 -2.56 -11.84 -3.30
N PRO A 344 -1.42 -12.41 -2.88
CA PRO A 344 -1.40 -13.46 -1.86
C PRO A 344 -1.71 -12.94 -0.45
N ASN A 345 -1.47 -11.65 -0.21
CA ASN A 345 -1.76 -10.92 1.02
C ASN A 345 -1.94 -9.43 0.68
N LEU A 346 -2.39 -8.63 1.65
CA LEU A 346 -2.26 -7.17 1.62
C LEU A 346 -0.80 -6.76 1.88
N THR A 347 -0.48 -5.48 1.63
CA THR A 347 0.83 -4.89 1.97
C THR A 347 0.69 -3.94 3.14
N PHE A 348 1.67 -3.89 4.05
CA PHE A 348 1.59 -3.15 5.31
C PHE A 348 2.66 -2.06 5.41
N PRO A 349 2.55 -0.97 4.61
CA PRO A 349 3.48 0.14 4.72
C PRO A 349 3.37 0.78 6.11
N ASN A 350 4.48 1.35 6.57
CA ASN A 350 4.56 1.99 7.88
C ASN A 350 5.26 3.34 7.79
N GLY A 351 5.08 4.15 8.83
CA GLY A 351 5.71 5.46 8.94
C GLY A 351 5.72 5.98 10.37
N ALA A 352 6.64 6.92 10.63
CA ALA A 352 6.69 7.69 11.87
C ALA A 352 6.61 9.18 11.51
N TYR A 353 5.52 9.82 11.93
CA TYR A 353 5.31 11.25 11.75
C TYR A 353 5.43 11.97 13.09
N ILE A 354 6.14 13.09 13.10
CA ILE A 354 6.30 13.96 14.26
C ILE A 354 5.91 15.38 13.84
N ALA A 355 5.06 16.02 14.63
CA ALA A 355 4.64 17.40 14.42
C ALA A 355 4.90 18.23 15.68
N VAL A 356 5.51 19.40 15.49
CA VAL A 356 5.64 20.42 16.54
C VAL A 356 4.59 21.49 16.27
N VAL A 357 3.79 21.79 17.28
CA VAL A 357 2.66 22.73 17.17
C VAL A 357 2.71 23.70 18.33
N ASP A 358 2.65 24.99 18.02
CA ASP A 358 2.43 26.05 18.99
C ASP A 358 0.98 26.49 18.96
N ILE A 359 0.40 26.67 20.14
CA ILE A 359 -1.00 27.06 20.31
C ILE A 359 -1.04 28.40 21.02
N ASP A 360 -1.73 29.36 20.40
CA ASP A 360 -1.98 30.65 21.03
C ASP A 360 -3.12 30.49 22.04
N LYS A 361 -2.82 30.72 23.32
CA LYS A 361 -3.79 30.55 24.41
C LYS A 361 -5.01 31.47 24.29
N GLY A 362 -4.88 32.62 23.63
CA GLY A 362 -5.94 33.60 23.46
C GLY A 362 -6.87 33.31 22.29
N THR A 363 -6.38 32.61 21.26
CA THR A 363 -7.11 32.40 20.00
C THR A 363 -7.39 30.93 19.67
N GLY A 364 -6.83 29.98 20.43
CA GLY A 364 -6.92 28.55 20.16
C GLY A 364 -5.93 28.12 19.09
#